data_AF-A0A6G3QR15-F1
#
_entry.id   AF-A0A6G3QR15-F1
#
_cell.length_a   1.000
_cell.length_b   1.000
_cell.length_c   1.000
_cell.angle_alpha   90.00
_cell.angle_beta   90.00
_cell.angle_gamma   90.00
#
_symmetry.space_group_name_H-M   'P 1'
#
loop_
_entity.id
_entity.type
_entity.pdbx_description
1 polymer ?
#
loop_
_entity_poly.entity_id
_entity_poly.type
_entity_poly.pdbx_seq_one_letter_code
_entity_poly.pdbx_strand_id
1 'polypeptide(L)'
;PGAALVVAAAALAPYGSVLPAAAAAVYVLTSAAAVALPLKGALDWLVPPFFRAAEYGTVLALAAHADVTGALPAAYGLVAAVAYHHYDTVYRIRGNAGAPPHWLVRAIGGHEGRVLAVAVLAALLTASQFTVALTVLAVAVALLVLAESIRFWVTAHQGGAPAVHDEGEPA
;
A
#
# COMPACT_ATOMS: atom_id res chain seq x y z
N PRO A 1 3.55 14.34 -9.61
CA PRO A 1 2.60 14.40 -10.75
C PRO A 1 1.82 13.08 -10.96
N GLY A 2 2.50 11.93 -11.09
CA GLY A 2 1.80 10.65 -11.31
C GLY A 2 0.86 10.23 -10.18
N ALA A 3 1.23 10.48 -8.92
CA ALA A 3 0.37 10.27 -7.75
C ALA A 3 -0.96 11.05 -7.84
N ALA A 4 -0.89 12.34 -8.17
CA ALA A 4 -2.08 13.17 -8.34
C ALA A 4 -2.91 12.72 -9.55
N LEU A 5 -2.24 12.37 -10.65
CA LEU A 5 -2.89 11.91 -11.89
C LEU A 5 -3.70 10.64 -11.65
N VAL A 6 -3.14 9.63 -10.98
CA VAL A 6 -3.82 8.35 -10.76
C VAL A 6 -5.01 8.49 -9.81
N VAL A 7 -4.88 9.29 -8.74
CA VAL A 7 -5.99 9.58 -7.83
C VAL A 7 -7.09 10.36 -8.55
N ALA A 8 -6.74 11.38 -9.33
CA ALA A 8 -7.72 12.16 -10.08
C ALA A 8 -8.45 11.30 -11.13
N ALA A 9 -7.72 10.45 -11.86
CA ALA A 9 -8.32 9.53 -12.80
C ALA A 9 -9.29 8.55 -12.12
N ALA A 10 -8.89 7.98 -10.98
CA ALA A 10 -9.75 7.10 -10.19
C ALA A 10 -10.97 7.80 -9.59
N ALA A 11 -10.83 9.07 -9.16
CA ALA A 11 -11.91 9.82 -8.55
C ALA A 11 -12.94 10.35 -9.58
N LEU A 12 -12.51 10.63 -10.81
CA LEU A 12 -13.33 11.33 -11.80
C LEU A 12 -13.84 10.43 -12.93
N ALA A 13 -13.16 9.33 -13.24
CA ALA A 13 -13.58 8.45 -14.31
C ALA A 13 -14.74 7.53 -13.86
N PRO A 14 -15.69 7.20 -14.75
CA PRO A 14 -16.71 6.22 -14.44
C PRO A 14 -16.09 4.82 -14.25
N TYR A 15 -16.77 3.97 -13.48
CA TYR A 15 -16.37 2.58 -13.30
C TYR A 15 -16.24 1.85 -14.65
N GLY A 16 -15.25 0.95 -14.76
CA GLY A 16 -14.92 0.26 -16.02
C GLY A 16 -14.09 1.09 -17.01
N SER A 17 -13.79 2.36 -16.71
CA SER A 17 -12.90 3.17 -17.55
C SER A 17 -11.46 2.65 -17.55
N VAL A 18 -10.79 2.74 -18.70
CA VAL A 18 -9.36 2.41 -18.84
C VAL A 18 -8.43 3.54 -18.33
N LEU A 19 -8.97 4.73 -18.08
CA LEU A 19 -8.19 5.90 -17.68
C LEU A 19 -7.42 5.71 -16.36
N PRO A 20 -8.01 5.16 -15.28
CA PRO A 20 -7.27 4.87 -14.05
C PRO A 20 -6.12 3.89 -14.26
N ALA A 21 -6.29 2.88 -15.12
CA ALA A 21 -5.23 1.92 -15.43
C ALA A 21 -4.08 2.56 -16.21
N ALA A 22 -4.38 3.42 -17.19
CA ALA A 22 -3.36 4.19 -17.91
C ALA A 22 -2.61 5.16 -16.97
N ALA A 23 -3.34 5.86 -16.10
CA ALA A 23 -2.75 6.74 -15.10
C ALA A 23 -1.91 5.97 -14.06
N ALA A 24 -2.31 4.75 -13.71
CA ALA A 24 -1.53 3.86 -12.84
C ALA A 24 -0.22 3.42 -13.50
N ALA A 25 -0.20 3.15 -14.81
CA ALA A 25 1.04 2.87 -15.54
C ALA A 25 1.99 4.08 -15.52
N VAL A 26 1.47 5.29 -15.71
CA VAL A 26 2.25 6.53 -15.55
C VAL A 26 2.74 6.68 -14.10
N TYR A 27 1.91 6.37 -13.12
CA TYR A 27 2.28 6.39 -11.71
C TYR A 27 3.47 5.45 -11.43
N VAL A 28 3.44 4.21 -11.92
CA VAL A 28 4.55 3.25 -11.79
C VAL A 28 5.87 3.82 -12.31
N LEU A 29 5.85 4.40 -13.52
CA LEU A 29 7.06 4.99 -14.12
C LEU A 29 7.56 6.19 -13.32
N THR A 30 6.65 7.08 -12.91
CA THR A 30 7.01 8.30 -12.18
C THR A 30 7.43 8.04 -10.74
N SER A 31 6.88 7.01 -10.07
CA SER A 31 7.33 6.61 -8.73
C SER A 31 8.71 5.98 -8.79
N ALA A 32 8.98 5.14 -9.79
CA ALA A 32 10.32 4.59 -10.03
C ALA A 32 11.35 5.70 -10.29
N ALA A 33 11.01 6.67 -11.14
CA ALA A 33 11.87 7.82 -11.41
C ALA A 33 12.13 8.66 -10.15
N ALA A 34 11.11 8.88 -9.31
CA ALA A 34 11.24 9.66 -8.08
C ALA A 34 12.23 9.04 -7.09
N VAL A 35 12.26 7.71 -6.96
CA VAL A 35 13.18 7.03 -6.04
C VAL A 35 14.56 6.72 -6.65
N ALA A 36 14.72 6.87 -7.97
CA ALA A 36 16.01 6.74 -8.65
C ALA A 36 16.92 7.96 -8.48
N LEU A 37 16.35 9.12 -8.10
CA LEU A 37 17.07 10.36 -7.87
C LEU A 37 17.61 10.45 -6.43
N PRO A 38 18.73 11.16 -6.18
CA PRO A 38 19.19 11.42 -4.83
C PRO A 38 18.15 12.22 -4.03
N LEU A 39 17.60 11.60 -2.97
CA LEU A 39 16.60 12.21 -2.10
C LEU A 39 17.25 13.13 -1.05
N LYS A 40 17.69 14.32 -1.47
CA LYS A 40 18.40 15.31 -0.63
C LYS A 40 17.71 16.68 -0.53
N GLY A 41 16.61 16.88 -1.26
CA GLY A 41 15.83 18.11 -1.24
C GLY A 41 15.02 18.28 0.03
N ALA A 42 14.68 19.53 0.35
CA ALA A 42 13.93 19.90 1.56
C ALA A 42 12.52 19.29 1.64
N LEU A 43 11.96 18.83 0.51
CA LEU A 43 10.64 18.21 0.42
C LEU A 43 10.69 16.72 0.13
N ASP A 44 11.86 16.11 0.01
CA ASP A 44 11.97 14.69 -0.37
C ASP A 44 11.44 13.74 0.71
N TRP A 45 11.34 14.21 1.95
CA TRP A 45 10.66 13.50 3.03
C TRP A 45 9.15 13.29 2.77
N LEU A 46 8.55 14.05 1.85
CA LEU A 46 7.16 13.88 1.43
C LEU A 46 6.95 12.73 0.43
N VAL A 47 8.02 12.14 -0.11
CA VAL A 47 7.91 11.07 -1.11
C VAL A 47 7.12 9.86 -0.57
N PRO A 48 7.45 9.28 0.61
CA PRO A 48 6.67 8.19 1.18
C PRO A 48 5.18 8.51 1.44
N PRO A 49 4.80 9.66 2.08
CA PRO A 49 3.39 9.96 2.30
C PRO A 49 2.62 10.23 1.00
N PHE A 50 3.24 10.80 -0.04
CA PHE A 50 2.57 10.95 -1.35
C PHE A 50 2.31 9.59 -2.01
N PHE A 51 3.23 8.64 -1.91
CA PHE A 51 2.97 7.29 -2.42
C PHE A 51 1.83 6.60 -1.70
N ARG A 52 1.65 6.87 -0.39
CA ARG A 52 0.51 6.33 0.35
C ARG A 52 -0.81 7.00 0.07
N ALA A 53 -0.82 8.33 0.00
CA ALA A 53 -2.00 9.06 -0.41
C ALA A 53 -2.46 8.59 -1.80
N ALA A 54 -1.52 8.37 -2.73
CA ALA A 54 -1.82 7.83 -4.05
C ALA A 54 -2.43 6.43 -3.99
N GLU A 55 -1.81 5.52 -3.23
CA GLU A 55 -2.29 4.15 -3.10
C GLU A 55 -3.69 4.07 -2.47
N TYR A 56 -3.86 4.64 -1.28
CA TYR A 56 -5.11 4.54 -0.54
C TYR A 56 -6.22 5.31 -1.24
N GLY A 57 -5.92 6.51 -1.74
CA GLY A 57 -6.89 7.32 -2.47
C GLY A 57 -7.39 6.63 -3.75
N THR A 58 -6.49 6.02 -4.52
CA THR A 58 -6.87 5.31 -5.75
C THR A 58 -7.73 4.08 -5.45
N VAL A 59 -7.32 3.24 -4.49
CA VAL A 59 -8.04 2.03 -4.13
C VAL A 59 -9.45 2.36 -3.62
N LEU A 60 -9.57 3.33 -2.73
CA LEU A 60 -10.85 3.73 -2.16
C LEU A 60 -11.76 4.41 -3.19
N ALA A 61 -11.22 5.25 -4.07
CA ALA A 61 -12.00 5.90 -5.12
C ALA A 61 -12.58 4.88 -6.12
N LEU A 62 -11.78 3.92 -6.59
CA LEU A 62 -12.27 2.87 -7.49
C LEU A 62 -13.32 1.97 -6.84
N ALA A 63 -13.15 1.66 -5.56
CA ALA A 63 -14.13 0.88 -4.80
C ALA A 63 -15.44 1.63 -4.56
N ALA A 64 -15.38 2.95 -4.32
CA ALA A 64 -16.57 3.79 -4.22
C ALA A 64 -17.34 3.82 -5.55
N HIS A 65 -16.66 3.95 -6.68
CA HIS A 65 -17.28 3.96 -8.01
C HIS A 65 -17.88 2.62 -8.44
N ALA A 66 -17.43 1.51 -7.86
CA ALA A 66 -18.04 0.21 -8.12
C ALA A 66 -19.50 0.12 -7.61
N ASP A 67 -19.90 1.02 -6.69
CA ASP A 67 -21.27 1.19 -6.18
C ASP A 67 -21.97 -0.12 -5.75
N VAL A 68 -21.20 -1.02 -5.14
CA VAL A 68 -21.69 -2.27 -4.54
C VAL A 68 -21.23 -2.37 -3.10
N THR A 69 -22.13 -2.81 -2.21
CA THR A 69 -21.95 -2.78 -0.74
C THR A 69 -20.63 -3.40 -0.25
N GLY A 70 -20.14 -4.44 -0.93
CA GLY A 70 -18.91 -5.15 -0.51
C GLY A 70 -17.59 -4.52 -0.98
N ALA A 71 -17.61 -3.64 -1.98
CA ALA A 71 -16.37 -3.13 -2.58
C ALA A 71 -15.57 -2.25 -1.61
N LEU A 72 -16.24 -1.30 -0.94
CA LEU A 72 -15.60 -0.42 0.03
C LEU A 72 -15.01 -1.17 1.24
N PRO A 73 -15.75 -2.09 1.92
CA PRO A 73 -15.17 -2.92 2.97
C PRO A 73 -13.95 -3.73 2.51
N ALA A 74 -13.98 -4.31 1.31
CA ALA A 74 -12.85 -5.06 0.75
C ALA A 74 -11.63 -4.14 0.50
N ALA A 75 -11.85 -2.95 -0.05
CA ALA A 75 -10.83 -1.92 -0.23
C ALA A 75 -10.23 -1.44 1.09
N TYR A 76 -11.05 -1.20 2.11
CA TYR A 76 -10.59 -0.88 3.46
C TYR A 76 -9.76 -2.01 4.06
N GLY A 77 -10.14 -3.27 3.84
CA GLY A 77 -9.34 -4.43 4.23
C GLY A 77 -7.94 -4.41 3.62
N LEU A 78 -7.84 -4.10 2.32
CA LEU A 78 -6.54 -3.95 1.64
C LEU A 78 -5.73 -2.79 2.22
N VAL A 79 -6.35 -1.61 2.40
CA VAL A 79 -5.70 -0.44 3.00
C VAL A 79 -5.21 -0.75 4.42
N ALA A 80 -6.00 -1.43 5.23
CA ALA A 80 -5.63 -1.83 6.58
C ALA A 80 -4.43 -2.81 6.59
N ALA A 81 -4.41 -3.80 5.69
CA ALA A 81 -3.29 -4.72 5.57
C ALA A 81 -1.98 -4.01 5.19
N VAL A 82 -2.05 -3.06 4.26
CA VAL A 82 -0.90 -2.24 3.85
C VAL A 82 -0.47 -1.27 4.95
N ALA A 83 -1.43 -0.63 5.63
CA ALA A 83 -1.14 0.25 6.76
C ALA A 83 -0.50 -0.50 7.93
N TYR A 84 -0.91 -1.74 8.19
CA TYR A 84 -0.25 -2.59 9.17
C TYR A 84 1.20 -2.91 8.77
N HIS A 85 1.45 -3.28 7.50
CA HIS A 85 2.82 -3.51 7.01
C HIS A 85 3.73 -2.29 7.23
N HIS A 86 3.17 -1.10 7.07
CA HIS A 86 3.85 0.16 7.28
C HIS A 86 4.15 0.45 8.73
N TYR A 87 3.17 0.22 9.58
CA TYR A 87 3.32 0.32 11.01
C TYR A 87 4.43 -0.62 11.50
N ASP A 88 4.40 -1.88 11.06
CA ASP A 88 5.44 -2.87 11.36
C ASP A 88 6.84 -2.40 10.90
N THR A 89 6.95 -1.88 9.68
CA THR A 89 8.21 -1.32 9.16
C THR A 89 8.75 -0.19 10.05
N VAL A 90 7.90 0.76 10.44
CA VAL A 90 8.29 1.87 11.31
C VAL A 90 8.76 1.36 12.67
N TYR A 91 8.07 0.39 13.26
CA TYR A 91 8.43 -0.16 14.56
C TYR A 91 9.77 -0.90 14.53
N ARG A 92 10.05 -1.66 13.48
CA ARG A 92 11.34 -2.34 13.33
C ARG A 92 12.49 -1.36 13.18
N ILE A 93 12.30 -0.29 12.40
CA ILE A 93 13.33 0.75 12.23
C ILE A 93 13.56 1.49 13.56
N ARG A 94 12.50 1.87 14.27
CA ARG A 94 12.60 2.50 15.60
C ARG A 94 13.31 1.60 16.62
N GLY A 95 13.05 0.30 16.57
CA GLY A 95 13.73 -0.71 17.38
C GLY A 95 15.13 -1.12 16.90
N ASN A 96 15.73 -0.37 15.96
CA ASN A 96 17.04 -0.65 15.36
C ASN A 96 17.16 -2.08 14.77
N ALA A 97 16.05 -2.68 14.35
CA ALA A 97 15.96 -4.05 13.86
C ALA A 97 15.96 -4.13 12.32
N GLY A 98 16.06 -2.97 11.64
CA GLY A 98 16.11 -2.86 10.18
C GLY A 98 14.74 -2.85 9.50
N ALA A 99 14.75 -2.87 8.17
CA ALA A 99 13.53 -2.91 7.36
C ALA A 99 13.07 -4.36 7.11
N PRO A 100 11.77 -4.59 6.80
CA PRO A 100 11.30 -5.89 6.35
C PRO A 100 12.06 -6.42 5.12
N PRO A 101 12.11 -7.75 4.95
CA PRO A 101 12.89 -8.35 3.87
C PRO A 101 12.34 -7.96 2.50
N HIS A 102 13.24 -7.67 1.55
CA HIS A 102 12.86 -7.19 0.21
C HIS A 102 11.95 -8.17 -0.56
N TRP A 103 12.02 -9.48 -0.28
CA TRP A 103 11.12 -10.45 -0.91
C TRP A 103 9.65 -10.20 -0.54
N LEU A 104 9.37 -9.73 0.67
CA LEU A 104 8.01 -9.45 1.13
C LEU A 104 7.42 -8.31 0.31
N VAL A 105 8.16 -7.19 0.20
CA VAL A 105 7.75 -6.01 -0.58
C VAL A 105 7.45 -6.38 -2.04
N ARG A 106 8.29 -7.22 -2.64
CA ARG A 106 8.08 -7.72 -4.01
C ARG A 106 6.87 -8.64 -4.11
N ALA A 107 6.68 -9.56 -3.16
CA ALA A 107 5.57 -10.50 -3.15
C ALA A 107 4.21 -9.79 -3.01
N ILE A 108 4.15 -8.72 -2.22
CA ILE A 108 2.93 -7.90 -2.08
C ILE A 108 2.81 -6.81 -3.17
N GLY A 109 3.71 -6.79 -4.15
CA GLY A 109 3.64 -5.94 -5.34
C GLY A 109 4.04 -4.47 -5.18
N GLY A 110 4.59 -4.05 -4.05
CA GLY A 110 4.85 -2.62 -3.79
C GLY A 110 3.57 -1.76 -3.86
N HIS A 111 3.70 -0.44 -3.73
CA HIS A 111 2.52 0.44 -3.82
C HIS A 111 2.09 0.63 -5.27
N GLU A 112 3.06 0.76 -6.16
CA GLU A 112 2.92 0.96 -7.59
C GLU A 112 2.26 -0.24 -8.26
N GLY A 113 2.67 -1.47 -7.92
CA GLY A 113 2.09 -2.69 -8.49
C GLY A 113 0.68 -2.96 -7.97
N ARG A 114 0.41 -2.71 -6.68
CA ARG A 114 -0.97 -2.82 -6.15
C ARG A 114 -1.91 -1.80 -6.75
N VAL A 115 -1.46 -0.55 -6.91
CA VAL A 115 -2.26 0.49 -7.58
C VAL A 115 -2.57 0.09 -9.02
N LEU A 116 -1.57 -0.38 -9.77
CA LEU A 116 -1.78 -0.86 -11.14
C LEU A 116 -2.74 -2.05 -11.19
N ALA A 117 -2.55 -3.04 -10.33
CA ALA A 117 -3.39 -4.23 -10.28
C ALA A 117 -4.86 -3.86 -9.99
N VAL A 118 -5.12 -3.04 -8.96
CA VAL A 118 -6.48 -2.60 -8.61
C VAL A 118 -7.11 -1.79 -9.74
N ALA A 119 -6.36 -0.88 -10.36
CA ALA A 119 -6.86 -0.08 -11.48
C ALA A 119 -7.21 -0.92 -12.71
N VAL A 120 -6.37 -1.91 -13.04
CA VAL A 120 -6.64 -2.86 -14.14
C VAL A 120 -7.85 -3.74 -13.82
N LEU A 121 -7.95 -4.26 -12.60
CA LEU A 121 -9.08 -5.08 -12.17
C LEU A 121 -10.40 -4.28 -12.22
N ALA A 122 -10.40 -3.01 -11.80
CA ALA A 122 -11.57 -2.14 -11.87
C ALA A 122 -12.01 -1.83 -13.31
N ALA A 123 -11.07 -1.83 -14.26
CA ALA A 123 -11.37 -1.62 -15.68
C ALA A 123 -11.92 -2.88 -16.36
N LEU A 124 -11.49 -4.08 -15.92
CA LEU A 124 -11.78 -5.34 -16.61
C LEU A 124 -12.92 -6.16 -16.01
N LEU A 125 -13.24 -5.96 -14.73
CA LEU A 125 -14.19 -6.79 -13.99
C LEU A 125 -15.53 -6.08 -13.81
N THR A 126 -16.59 -6.87 -13.61
CA THR A 126 -17.84 -6.34 -13.06
C THR A 126 -17.66 -5.91 -11.61
N ALA A 127 -18.50 -5.02 -11.09
CA ALA A 127 -18.41 -4.53 -9.70
C ALA A 127 -18.39 -5.67 -8.65
N SER A 128 -19.20 -6.72 -8.86
CA SER A 128 -19.22 -7.91 -8.00
C SER A 128 -17.91 -8.70 -8.07
N GLN A 129 -17.37 -8.92 -9.27
CA GLN A 129 -16.08 -9.60 -9.45
C GLN A 129 -14.92 -8.79 -8.87
N PHE A 130 -14.97 -7.46 -9.02
CA PHE A 130 -13.98 -6.54 -8.45
C PHE A 130 -13.99 -6.57 -6.92
N THR A 131 -15.16 -6.68 -6.29
CA THR A 131 -15.28 -6.89 -4.84
C THR A 131 -14.55 -8.17 -4.40
N VAL A 132 -14.76 -9.27 -5.12
CA VAL A 132 -14.07 -10.54 -4.84
C VAL A 132 -12.56 -10.38 -5.03
N ALA A 133 -12.13 -9.74 -6.11
CA ALA A 133 -10.72 -9.51 -6.39
C ALA A 133 -10.03 -8.65 -5.32
N LEU A 134 -10.66 -7.55 -4.87
CA LEU A 134 -10.19 -6.74 -3.76
C LEU A 134 -10.08 -7.55 -2.46
N THR A 135 -11.08 -8.40 -2.18
CA THR A 135 -11.07 -9.24 -0.98
C THR A 135 -9.91 -10.24 -1.03
N VAL A 136 -9.71 -10.92 -2.17
CA VAL A 136 -8.59 -11.85 -2.36
C VAL A 136 -7.26 -11.13 -2.20
N LEU A 137 -7.11 -9.95 -2.80
CA LEU A 137 -5.89 -9.16 -2.71
C LEU A 137 -5.62 -8.71 -1.25
N ALA A 138 -6.65 -8.23 -0.55
CA ALA A 138 -6.57 -7.84 0.86
C ALA A 138 -6.11 -9.01 1.73
N VAL A 139 -6.75 -10.17 1.59
CA VAL A 139 -6.42 -11.39 2.35
C VAL A 139 -5.00 -11.86 2.02
N ALA A 140 -4.61 -11.91 0.75
CA ALA A 140 -3.27 -12.34 0.34
C ALA A 140 -2.18 -11.42 0.92
N VAL A 141 -2.36 -10.09 0.84
CA VAL A 141 -1.43 -9.12 1.43
C VAL A 141 -1.39 -9.27 2.95
N ALA A 142 -2.56 -9.36 3.61
CA ALA A 142 -2.64 -9.52 5.06
C ALA A 142 -1.92 -10.79 5.53
N LEU A 143 -2.14 -11.93 4.87
CA LEU A 143 -1.50 -13.19 5.23
C LEU A 143 0.02 -13.12 5.10
N LEU A 144 0.54 -12.60 3.98
CA LEU A 144 1.98 -12.48 3.76
C LEU A 144 2.63 -11.56 4.80
N VAL A 145 2.02 -10.40 5.03
CA VAL A 145 2.54 -9.40 5.96
C VAL A 145 2.47 -9.90 7.41
N LEU A 146 1.33 -10.45 7.84
CA LEU A 146 1.15 -10.93 9.21
C LEU A 146 2.03 -12.14 9.48
N ALA A 147 2.12 -13.10 8.55
CA ALA A 147 2.98 -14.27 8.74
C ALA A 147 4.45 -13.87 8.87
N GLU A 148 4.92 -12.92 8.04
CA GLU A 148 6.30 -12.43 8.14
C GLU A 148 6.53 -11.64 9.44
N SER A 149 5.59 -10.76 9.81
CA SER A 149 5.62 -9.98 11.05
C SER A 149 5.67 -10.86 12.29
N ILE A 150 4.75 -11.81 12.41
CA ILE A 150 4.69 -12.75 13.53
C ILE A 150 5.99 -13.54 13.62
N ARG A 151 6.45 -14.11 12.50
CA ARG A 151 7.70 -14.88 12.45
C ARG A 151 8.88 -14.03 12.95
N PHE A 152 9.00 -12.79 12.46
CA PHE A 152 10.08 -11.90 12.87
C PHE A 152 10.03 -11.56 14.35
N TRP A 153 8.91 -11.05 14.86
CA TRP A 153 8.81 -10.58 16.24
C TRP A 153 8.94 -11.72 17.25
N VAL A 154 8.43 -12.91 16.92
CA VAL A 154 8.64 -14.11 17.74
C VAL A 154 10.12 -14.49 17.80
N THR A 155 10.82 -14.52 16.66
CA THR A 155 12.26 -14.83 16.64
C THR A 155 13.09 -13.75 17.34
N ALA A 156 12.76 -12.47 17.17
CA ALA A 156 13.45 -11.36 17.82
C ALA A 156 13.30 -11.41 19.35
N HIS A 157 12.08 -11.71 19.83
CA HIS A 157 11.81 -11.90 21.25
C HIS A 157 12.60 -13.08 21.84
N GLN A 158 12.61 -14.22 21.14
CA GLN A 158 13.39 -15.41 21.54
C GLN A 158 14.90 -15.13 21.54
N GLY A 159 15.38 -14.24 20.68
CA GLY A 159 16.78 -13.82 20.59
C GLY A 159 17.23 -12.81 21.65
N GLY A 160 16.34 -12.39 22.57
CA GLY A 160 16.68 -11.50 23.68
C GLY A 160 16.65 -10.00 23.33
N ALA A 161 15.99 -9.60 22.24
CA ALA A 161 15.78 -8.19 21.96
C ALA A 161 14.94 -7.55 23.09
N PRO A 162 15.39 -6.44 23.70
CA PRO A 162 14.66 -5.83 24.79
C PRO A 162 13.30 -5.35 24.29
N ALA A 163 12.22 -5.85 24.90
CA ALA A 163 10.86 -5.34 24.71
C ALA A 163 10.65 -3.98 25.40
N VAL A 164 11.71 -3.17 25.52
CA VAL A 164 11.64 -1.86 26.16
C VAL A 164 11.34 -0.85 25.06
N HIS A 165 10.06 -0.52 24.95
CA HIS A 165 9.64 0.71 24.32
C HIS A 165 9.99 1.84 25.27
N ASP A 166 10.96 2.67 24.90
CA ASP A 166 11.07 4.02 25.47
C ASP A 166 9.91 4.84 24.89
N GLU A 167 8.70 4.60 25.41
CA GLU A 167 7.56 5.48 25.22
C GLU A 167 7.83 6.74 26.03
N GLY A 168 8.75 7.58 25.55
CA GLY A 168 9.38 8.66 26.30
C GLY A 168 8.47 9.30 27.34
N GLU A 169 8.66 8.91 28.60
CA GLU A 169 8.20 9.69 29.73
C GLU A 169 9.10 10.93 29.78
N PRO A 170 8.56 12.14 29.63
CA PRO A 170 9.36 13.34 29.79
C PRO A 170 9.84 13.41 31.24
N ALA A 171 11.17 13.46 31.40
CA ALA A 171 11.82 13.80 32.67
C ALA A 171 11.48 15.25 33.10
#